data_AF-A0A417CJD1-F1
#
_entry.id   AF-A0A417CJD1-F1
#
_cell.length_a   1.000
_cell.length_b   1.000
_cell.length_c   1.000
_cell.angle_alpha   90.00
_cell.angle_beta   90.00
_cell.angle_gamma   90.00
#
_symmetry.space_group_name_H-M   'P 1'
#
loop_
_entity.id
_entity.type
_entity.pdbx_description
1 polymer ?
#
loop_
_entity_poly.entity_id
_entity_poly.type
_entity_poly.pdbx_seq_one_letter_code
_entity_poly.pdbx_strand_id
1 'polypeptide(L)'
;MVLSYMKTMEDKYMALLNKEYPTDSIIIQEIIKLESILNLPKGTEHYISDLHGEYDAFKHLMNNCSGVIKEKVIFLFQKEMSNQEINDFCQLIYYPDLYLPKKETNEWYCQCLLRLIRLARYITSKYTRTTIRNYLQQDYADIIDELIHAQLDEMDQKYIYHLKIINMIIELHQQDDFIKTIIKLIKHFAVDKLHILGDLYDRGKNPHKIINDLIEYKRVDIQWGNHDILWMGAYLGQEACIVTVVKNCVHYQNLALLERYYGIPLRNLMLEATKCYPQKETNKAMELYCLELIKQCELKLIKQYPHWHMEYRIQNQNPAHLSPSQIAIIKELKHSFTRSMPLKKHMDFIFQKGSLYLKTNHNLLLHGCIPLDENGQLYQYHHFDQILKGKAYFDYVDHYINECYQKKQQPDYFWYLWCGQYSPLCGRKIILDQPGIELKNSYYHYIEDEKICLTLLREFGLYGSDCHIINGHTPIRVKDGESPLKGNGRLIMIDGGFCKQNQKKTGVAGYTLISNSHGMRLKTHHVHVGSYRHDVEYDSMIIYTAKNQEYIKDTKRGLEIIEQMNDLKKLLELKRQNEI
;
A
#
# COMPACT_ATOMS: atom_id res chain seq x y z
N MET A 1 36.13 35.98 14.35
CA MET A 1 36.56 34.93 15.29
C MET A 1 35.33 34.11 15.74
N VAL A 2 34.62 33.49 14.80
CA VAL A 2 33.35 32.75 15.06
C VAL A 2 33.29 31.51 14.18
N LEU A 3 34.27 30.60 14.31
CA LEU A 3 34.27 29.31 13.60
C LEU A 3 34.77 28.17 14.49
N SER A 4 34.61 28.33 15.80
CA SER A 4 35.07 27.35 16.79
C SER A 4 33.94 27.18 17.80
N TYR A 5 33.42 25.95 17.89
CA TYR A 5 32.30 25.43 18.70
C TYR A 5 31.00 25.17 17.91
N MET A 6 31.02 24.13 17.07
CA MET A 6 29.81 23.33 16.80
C MET A 6 30.02 21.98 17.48
N LYS A 7 29.63 21.88 18.76
CA LYS A 7 29.96 20.72 19.61
C LYS A 7 28.87 19.66 19.61
N THR A 8 27.64 19.99 19.22
CA THR A 8 26.50 19.05 19.26
C THR A 8 25.94 18.76 17.85
N MET A 9 25.18 17.66 17.72
CA MET A 9 24.42 17.36 16.48
C MET A 9 23.38 18.44 16.19
N GLU A 10 22.86 19.07 17.24
CA GLU A 10 21.87 20.15 17.17
C GLU A 10 22.49 21.43 16.57
N ASP A 11 23.71 21.81 16.95
CA ASP A 11 24.41 22.97 16.35
C ASP A 11 24.58 22.76 14.84
N LYS A 12 25.02 21.54 14.45
CA LYS A 12 25.21 21.18 13.03
C LYS A 12 23.91 21.23 12.25
N TYR A 13 22.83 20.73 12.85
CA TYR A 13 21.49 20.79 12.27
C TYR A 13 21.01 22.23 12.09
N MET A 14 21.15 23.08 13.11
CA MET A 14 20.76 24.49 13.03
C MET A 14 21.58 25.27 12.01
N ALA A 15 22.87 24.97 11.81
CA ALA A 15 23.64 25.59 10.73
C ALA A 15 23.23 25.12 9.34
N LEU A 16 22.77 23.87 9.18
CA LEU A 16 22.20 23.41 7.92
C LEU A 16 20.89 24.16 7.64
N LEU A 17 20.01 24.30 8.63
CA LEU A 17 18.79 25.10 8.51
C LEU A 17 19.11 26.57 8.21
N ASN A 18 20.14 27.16 8.83
CA ASN A 18 20.56 28.54 8.54
C ASN A 18 20.98 28.72 7.07
N LYS A 19 21.63 27.71 6.46
CA LYS A 19 21.98 27.74 5.03
C LYS A 19 20.75 27.72 4.12
N GLU A 20 19.72 26.97 4.50
CA GLU A 20 18.46 26.89 3.74
C GLU A 20 17.59 28.13 3.95
N TYR A 21 17.61 28.71 5.15
CA TYR A 21 16.80 29.86 5.57
C TYR A 21 17.67 31.03 6.04
N PRO A 22 18.35 31.76 5.13
CA PRO A 22 19.42 32.70 5.48
C PRO A 22 18.93 34.00 6.14
N THR A 23 17.66 34.38 6.03
CA THR A 23 17.14 35.63 6.60
C THR A 23 15.90 35.41 7.45
N ASP A 24 15.68 36.30 8.43
CA ASP A 24 14.46 36.34 9.26
C ASP A 24 13.18 36.33 8.41
N SER A 25 13.19 37.08 7.30
CA SER A 25 12.04 37.17 6.39
C SER A 25 11.68 35.80 5.79
N ILE A 26 12.66 35.02 5.32
CA ILE A 26 12.42 33.70 4.73
C ILE A 26 11.90 32.73 5.81
N ILE A 27 12.48 32.78 7.02
CA ILE A 27 12.02 31.96 8.15
C ILE A 27 10.56 32.27 8.49
N ILE A 28 10.23 33.56 8.63
CA ILE A 28 8.86 34.01 8.96
C ILE A 28 7.88 33.61 7.85
N GLN A 29 8.25 33.79 6.58
CA GLN A 29 7.41 33.39 5.44
C GLN A 29 7.13 31.88 5.45
N GLU A 30 8.13 31.05 5.72
CA GLU A 30 7.94 29.60 5.77
C GLU A 30 7.09 29.20 6.99
N ILE A 31 7.28 29.81 8.16
CA ILE A 31 6.42 29.58 9.33
C ILE A 31 4.96 29.92 9.02
N ILE A 32 4.68 31.09 8.42
CA ILE A 32 3.32 31.49 8.04
C ILE A 32 2.71 30.49 7.05
N LYS A 33 3.50 30.05 6.06
CA LYS A 33 3.07 29.05 5.08
C LYS A 33 2.74 27.72 5.74
N LEU A 34 3.60 27.19 6.62
CA LEU A 34 3.38 25.95 7.35
C LEU A 34 2.13 26.05 8.26
N GLU A 35 1.95 27.16 8.97
CA GLU A 35 0.76 27.44 9.79
C GLU A 35 -0.53 27.43 8.94
N SER A 36 -0.48 28.00 7.73
CA SER A 36 -1.63 27.98 6.82
C SER A 36 -1.99 26.57 6.36
N ILE A 37 -0.98 25.72 6.11
CA ILE A 37 -1.17 24.33 5.68
C ILE A 37 -1.80 23.51 6.79
N LEU A 38 -1.41 23.73 8.06
CA LEU A 38 -1.97 23.03 9.22
C LEU A 38 -3.50 23.18 9.34
N ASN A 39 -4.05 24.29 8.83
CA ASN A 39 -5.48 24.61 8.86
C ASN A 39 -6.25 24.16 7.60
N LEU A 40 -5.60 23.45 6.67
CA LEU A 40 -6.29 22.80 5.56
C LEU A 40 -6.95 21.49 5.98
N PRO A 41 -8.09 21.12 5.38
CA PRO A 41 -8.72 19.82 5.66
C PRO A 41 -7.79 18.65 5.37
N LYS A 42 -7.87 17.60 6.21
CA LYS A 42 -7.19 16.32 5.95
C LYS A 42 -7.54 15.76 4.56
N GLY A 43 -6.52 15.27 3.86
CA GLY A 43 -6.63 14.60 2.57
C GLY A 43 -7.45 13.30 2.62
N THR A 44 -7.80 12.77 1.45
CA THR A 44 -8.47 11.47 1.37
C THR A 44 -7.42 10.37 1.35
N GLU A 45 -7.53 9.40 2.24
CA GLU A 45 -6.64 8.24 2.34
C GLU A 45 -7.38 6.97 1.98
N HIS A 46 -6.73 6.11 1.20
CA HIS A 46 -7.25 4.79 0.83
C HIS A 46 -6.44 3.68 1.47
N TYR A 47 -7.12 2.69 2.02
CA TYR A 47 -6.50 1.49 2.56
C TYR A 47 -6.99 0.28 1.76
N ILE A 48 -6.03 -0.49 1.23
CA ILE A 48 -6.27 -1.65 0.38
C ILE A 48 -5.38 -2.80 0.86
N SER A 49 -5.87 -4.03 0.82
CA SER A 49 -5.15 -5.23 1.27
C SER A 49 -5.21 -6.33 0.21
N ASP A 50 -4.28 -7.29 0.28
CA ASP A 50 -4.36 -8.59 -0.41
C ASP A 50 -4.45 -8.52 -1.95
N LEU A 51 -3.65 -7.62 -2.55
CA LEU A 51 -3.67 -7.37 -4.01
C LEU A 51 -3.29 -8.60 -4.84
N HIS A 52 -2.34 -9.40 -4.35
CA HIS A 52 -1.88 -10.66 -4.91
C HIS A 52 -1.67 -10.64 -6.43
N GLY A 53 -1.10 -9.58 -7.01
CA GLY A 53 -0.83 -9.51 -8.45
C GLY A 53 -2.07 -9.44 -9.36
N GLU A 54 -3.27 -9.19 -8.84
CA GLU A 54 -4.50 -8.92 -9.61
C GLU A 54 -4.51 -7.49 -10.19
N TYR A 55 -3.62 -7.27 -11.17
CA TYR A 55 -3.34 -5.95 -11.72
C TYR A 55 -4.56 -5.23 -12.33
N ASP A 56 -5.43 -5.94 -13.04
CA ASP A 56 -6.56 -5.29 -13.73
C ASP A 56 -7.57 -4.69 -12.72
N ALA A 57 -7.82 -5.41 -11.62
CA ALA A 57 -8.65 -4.93 -10.53
C ALA A 57 -7.99 -3.73 -9.82
N PHE A 58 -6.69 -3.83 -9.54
CA PHE A 58 -5.91 -2.73 -8.94
C PHE A 58 -5.94 -1.48 -9.82
N LYS A 59 -5.68 -1.63 -11.11
CA LYS A 59 -5.69 -0.53 -12.09
C LYS A 59 -7.06 0.14 -12.16
N HIS A 60 -8.14 -0.64 -12.15
CA HIS A 60 -9.50 -0.10 -12.15
C HIS A 60 -9.77 0.72 -10.89
N LEU A 61 -9.42 0.19 -9.71
CA LEU A 61 -9.59 0.86 -8.43
C LEU A 61 -8.81 2.20 -8.38
N MET A 62 -7.58 2.21 -8.87
CA MET A 62 -6.80 3.45 -8.96
C MET A 62 -7.42 4.44 -9.94
N ASN A 63 -7.95 3.96 -11.07
CA ASN A 63 -8.59 4.80 -12.08
C ASN A 63 -9.92 5.41 -11.62
N ASN A 64 -10.73 4.67 -10.88
CA ASN A 64 -11.99 5.17 -10.34
C ASN A 64 -11.83 5.86 -8.97
N CYS A 65 -10.60 5.85 -8.42
CA CYS A 65 -10.29 6.32 -7.07
C CYS A 65 -11.27 5.71 -6.06
N SER A 66 -11.45 4.39 -6.09
CA SER A 66 -12.40 3.64 -5.26
C SER A 66 -13.81 4.27 -5.27
N GLY A 67 -14.25 4.77 -6.43
CA GLY A 67 -15.53 5.44 -6.62
C GLY A 67 -15.65 6.85 -6.00
N VAL A 68 -14.58 7.42 -5.43
CA VAL A 68 -14.57 8.80 -4.90
C VAL A 68 -14.90 9.80 -6.03
N ILE A 69 -14.39 9.56 -7.24
CA ILE A 69 -14.66 10.43 -8.39
C ILE A 69 -16.17 10.48 -8.68
N LYS A 70 -16.83 9.32 -8.80
CA LYS A 70 -18.26 9.24 -9.11
C LYS A 70 -19.12 9.97 -8.08
N GLU A 71 -18.79 9.85 -6.80
CA GLU A 71 -19.51 10.59 -5.75
C GLU A 71 -19.37 12.10 -5.90
N LYS A 72 -18.18 12.60 -6.26
CA LYS A 72 -17.98 14.04 -6.49
C LYS A 72 -18.68 14.51 -7.76
N VAL A 73 -18.71 13.68 -8.81
CA VAL A 73 -19.48 13.95 -10.02
C VAL A 73 -20.97 14.04 -9.70
N ILE A 74 -21.53 13.05 -9.00
CA ILE A 74 -22.95 13.06 -8.58
C ILE A 74 -23.24 14.32 -7.75
N PHE A 75 -22.41 14.61 -6.74
CA PHE A 75 -22.59 15.80 -5.90
C PHE A 75 -22.67 17.10 -6.70
N LEU A 76 -21.81 17.26 -7.71
CA LEU A 76 -21.74 18.48 -8.52
C LEU A 76 -22.80 18.55 -9.62
N PHE A 77 -23.16 17.42 -10.24
CA PHE A 77 -23.86 17.39 -11.52
C PHE A 77 -25.19 16.62 -11.53
N GLN A 78 -25.65 16.03 -10.41
CA GLN A 78 -26.92 15.29 -10.36
C GLN A 78 -28.17 16.10 -10.78
N LYS A 79 -28.09 17.44 -10.74
CA LYS A 79 -29.17 18.34 -11.20
C LYS A 79 -29.03 18.75 -12.67
N GLU A 80 -27.87 18.49 -13.28
CA GLU A 80 -27.48 18.97 -14.62
C GLU A 80 -27.31 17.82 -15.63
N MET A 81 -27.10 16.59 -15.15
CA MET A 81 -26.81 15.40 -15.95
C MET A 81 -27.69 14.23 -15.48
N SER A 82 -28.15 13.42 -16.44
CA SER A 82 -28.78 12.13 -16.16
C SER A 82 -27.78 11.12 -15.59
N ASN A 83 -28.28 10.04 -14.99
CA ASN A 83 -27.43 8.96 -14.47
C ASN A 83 -26.55 8.32 -15.57
N GLN A 84 -27.05 8.24 -16.80
CA GLN A 84 -26.28 7.71 -17.93
C GLN A 84 -25.12 8.65 -18.28
N GLU A 85 -25.38 9.95 -18.42
CA GLU A 85 -24.33 10.93 -18.69
C GLU A 85 -23.28 11.00 -17.58
N ILE A 86 -23.69 10.85 -16.31
CA ILE A 86 -22.76 10.75 -15.17
C ILE A 86 -21.84 9.54 -15.32
N ASN A 87 -22.41 8.37 -15.67
CA ASN A 87 -21.62 7.16 -15.89
C ASN A 87 -20.64 7.34 -17.05
N ASP A 88 -21.08 7.91 -18.17
CA ASP A 88 -20.24 8.13 -19.35
C ASP A 88 -19.09 9.12 -19.06
N PHE A 89 -19.40 10.21 -18.33
CA PHE A 89 -18.39 11.15 -17.87
C PHE A 89 -17.38 10.51 -16.90
N CYS A 90 -17.85 9.65 -16.00
CA CYS A 90 -16.95 8.88 -15.13
C CYS A 90 -16.06 7.92 -15.94
N GLN A 91 -16.59 7.23 -16.96
CA GLN A 91 -15.79 6.35 -17.80
C GLN A 91 -14.68 7.09 -18.56
N LEU A 92 -14.99 8.29 -19.07
CA LEU A 92 -13.99 9.17 -19.66
C LEU A 92 -12.86 9.49 -18.66
N ILE A 93 -13.22 9.83 -17.42
CA ILE A 93 -12.22 10.09 -16.37
C ILE A 93 -11.41 8.82 -16.07
N TYR A 94 -12.06 7.67 -15.98
CA TYR A 94 -11.40 6.41 -15.61
C TYR A 94 -10.43 5.94 -16.69
N TYR A 95 -10.84 6.01 -17.96
CA TYR A 95 -10.10 5.47 -19.09
C TYR A 95 -10.08 6.46 -20.27
N PRO A 96 -9.40 7.61 -20.14
CA PRO A 96 -9.44 8.66 -21.15
C PRO A 96 -8.97 8.18 -22.52
N ASP A 97 -7.94 7.34 -22.60
CA ASP A 97 -7.43 6.83 -23.89
C ASP A 97 -8.42 5.88 -24.61
N LEU A 98 -9.42 5.34 -23.91
CA LEU A 98 -10.46 4.48 -24.51
C LEU A 98 -11.70 5.28 -24.93
N TYR A 99 -12.01 6.36 -24.21
CA TYR A 99 -13.26 7.12 -24.35
C TYR A 99 -13.08 8.50 -24.97
N LEU A 100 -11.85 9.03 -25.01
CA LEU A 100 -11.56 10.16 -25.89
C LEU A 100 -11.74 9.69 -27.34
N PRO A 101 -12.59 10.38 -28.10
CA PRO A 101 -13.02 9.96 -29.42
C PRO A 101 -11.88 10.02 -30.44
N LYS A 102 -12.04 9.25 -31.52
CA LYS A 102 -11.56 9.72 -32.83
C LYS A 102 -12.65 10.61 -33.44
N LYS A 103 -12.64 11.90 -33.06
CA LYS A 103 -13.51 13.04 -33.49
C LYS A 103 -14.91 13.15 -32.84
N GLU A 104 -15.04 14.09 -31.90
CA GLU A 104 -16.33 14.65 -31.40
C GLU A 104 -16.50 16.11 -31.86
N THR A 105 -17.65 16.71 -31.58
CA THR A 105 -17.91 18.13 -31.90
C THR A 105 -17.15 19.07 -30.96
N ASN A 106 -16.81 20.27 -31.45
CA ASN A 106 -16.20 21.31 -30.62
C ASN A 106 -17.08 21.69 -29.41
N GLU A 107 -18.40 21.63 -29.58
CA GLU A 107 -19.36 21.86 -28.49
C GLU A 107 -19.23 20.82 -27.38
N TRP A 108 -19.11 19.54 -27.74
CA TRP A 108 -18.89 18.46 -26.78
C TRP A 108 -17.59 18.68 -26.00
N TYR A 109 -16.48 18.99 -26.69
CA TYR A 109 -15.20 19.26 -26.03
C TYR A 109 -15.29 20.45 -25.08
N CYS A 110 -15.96 21.52 -25.48
CA CYS A 110 -16.15 22.70 -24.64
C CYS A 110 -16.93 22.36 -23.36
N GLN A 111 -18.06 21.65 -23.47
CA GLN A 111 -18.85 21.20 -22.32
C GLN A 111 -18.06 20.24 -21.42
N CYS A 112 -17.31 19.30 -22.01
CA CYS A 112 -16.48 18.34 -21.29
C CYS A 112 -15.39 19.06 -20.47
N LEU A 113 -14.68 20.00 -21.09
CA LEU A 113 -13.64 20.80 -20.44
C LEU A 113 -14.20 21.64 -19.30
N LEU A 114 -15.34 22.31 -19.50
CA LEU A 114 -16.02 23.07 -18.43
C LEU A 114 -16.38 22.19 -17.23
N ARG A 115 -16.92 21.00 -17.47
CA ARG A 115 -17.25 20.02 -16.40
C ARG A 115 -16.00 19.52 -15.69
N LEU A 116 -14.94 19.18 -16.43
CA LEU A 116 -13.66 18.74 -15.86
C LEU A 116 -13.00 19.82 -15.00
N ILE A 117 -13.00 21.08 -15.46
CA ILE A 117 -12.45 22.22 -14.70
C ILE A 117 -13.25 22.43 -13.41
N ARG A 118 -14.59 22.37 -13.47
CA ARG A 118 -15.44 22.50 -12.26
C ARG A 118 -15.18 21.37 -11.26
N LEU A 119 -15.03 20.14 -11.73
CA LEU A 119 -14.69 18.99 -10.89
C LEU A 119 -13.28 19.13 -10.28
N ALA A 120 -12.29 19.50 -11.10
CA ALA A 120 -10.92 19.73 -10.66
C ALA A 120 -10.86 20.81 -9.58
N ARG A 121 -11.54 21.94 -9.78
CA ARG A 121 -11.64 23.02 -8.78
C ARG A 121 -12.22 22.55 -7.46
N TYR A 122 -13.30 21.77 -7.49
CA TYR A 122 -13.87 21.22 -6.27
C TYR A 122 -12.89 20.29 -5.53
N ILE A 123 -12.25 19.35 -6.25
CA ILE A 123 -11.33 18.37 -5.66
C ILE A 123 -10.06 19.04 -5.13
N THR A 124 -9.54 20.03 -5.85
CA THR A 124 -8.29 20.71 -5.52
C THR A 124 -8.44 21.81 -4.46
N SER A 125 -9.66 22.23 -4.14
CA SER A 125 -9.96 23.29 -3.16
C SER A 125 -9.35 23.10 -1.75
N LYS A 126 -9.04 21.85 -1.37
CA LYS A 126 -8.40 21.52 -0.08
C LYS A 126 -6.87 21.55 -0.10
N TYR A 127 -6.26 21.94 -1.22
CA TYR A 127 -4.81 22.00 -1.40
C TYR A 127 -4.35 23.42 -1.73
N THR A 128 -3.09 23.73 -1.41
CA THR A 128 -2.51 25.04 -1.76
C THR A 128 -2.25 25.14 -3.26
N ARG A 129 -2.32 26.37 -3.79
CA ARG A 129 -1.96 26.69 -5.18
C ARG A 129 -0.56 26.18 -5.55
N THR A 130 0.41 26.33 -4.64
CA THR A 130 1.78 25.84 -4.83
C THR A 130 1.84 24.32 -4.98
N THR A 131 1.04 23.57 -4.22
CA THR A 131 0.99 22.10 -4.34
C THR A 131 0.46 21.68 -5.71
N ILE A 132 -0.58 22.37 -6.22
CA ILE A 132 -1.17 22.12 -7.53
C ILE A 132 -0.15 22.43 -8.65
N ARG A 133 0.49 23.61 -8.60
CA ARG A 133 1.50 24.01 -9.60
C ARG A 133 2.71 23.09 -9.62
N ASN A 134 3.19 22.65 -8.45
CA ASN A 134 4.29 21.69 -8.35
C ASN A 134 3.98 20.32 -8.97
N TYR A 135 2.70 19.92 -9.00
CA TYR A 135 2.31 18.67 -9.65
C TYR A 135 2.26 18.78 -11.19
N LEU A 136 1.77 19.91 -11.72
CA LEU A 136 1.59 20.10 -13.16
C LEU A 136 2.93 20.23 -13.92
N GLN A 137 3.93 20.78 -13.24
CA GLN A 137 5.36 20.98 -13.55
C GLN A 137 5.89 21.21 -14.98
N GLN A 138 5.23 20.93 -16.12
CA GLN A 138 5.67 21.38 -17.46
C GLN A 138 4.54 21.66 -18.47
N ASP A 139 3.42 20.91 -18.48
CA ASP A 139 2.38 21.06 -19.52
C ASP A 139 1.12 21.76 -19.00
N TYR A 140 0.71 22.84 -19.69
CA TYR A 140 -0.50 23.63 -19.41
C TYR A 140 -0.63 24.17 -17.97
N ALA A 141 0.43 24.17 -17.17
CA ALA A 141 0.37 24.45 -15.74
C ALA A 141 -0.28 25.81 -15.42
N ASP A 142 0.16 26.87 -16.12
CA ASP A 142 -0.38 28.22 -15.90
C ASP A 142 -1.83 28.34 -16.38
N ILE A 143 -2.19 27.67 -17.49
CA ILE A 143 -3.56 27.67 -18.03
C ILE A 143 -4.51 26.96 -17.08
N ILE A 144 -4.13 25.77 -16.60
CA ILE A 144 -4.93 24.98 -15.65
C ILE A 144 -5.06 25.73 -14.33
N ASP A 145 -3.98 26.33 -13.84
CA ASP A 145 -3.96 27.12 -12.60
C ASP A 145 -4.93 28.32 -12.69
N GLU A 146 -4.92 29.04 -13.82
CA GLU A 146 -5.85 30.15 -14.09
C GLU A 146 -7.31 29.67 -14.11
N LEU A 147 -7.61 28.61 -14.86
CA LEU A 147 -8.98 28.09 -15.02
C LEU A 147 -9.56 27.53 -13.70
N ILE A 148 -8.74 26.96 -12.84
CA ILE A 148 -9.18 26.36 -11.58
C ILE A 148 -9.40 27.41 -10.48
N HIS A 149 -8.57 28.46 -10.40
CA HIS A 149 -8.62 29.43 -9.30
C HIS A 149 -9.49 30.65 -9.59
N ALA A 150 -10.08 30.73 -10.77
CA ALA A 150 -10.91 31.86 -11.09
C ALA A 150 -12.20 31.90 -10.24
N GLN A 151 -12.34 33.00 -9.52
CA GLN A 151 -13.58 33.38 -8.85
C GLN A 151 -14.61 33.77 -9.91
N LEU A 152 -15.84 33.27 -9.77
CA LEU A 152 -16.99 33.77 -10.52
C LEU A 152 -17.20 35.23 -10.08
N ASP A 153 -16.87 36.15 -10.97
CA ASP A 153 -17.11 37.58 -10.83
C ASP A 153 -18.57 37.91 -11.11
N GLU A 154 -19.15 38.86 -10.36
CA GLU A 154 -20.55 39.29 -10.46
C GLU A 154 -20.95 39.83 -11.86
N MET A 155 -19.97 40.06 -12.74
CA MET A 155 -20.08 40.71 -14.04
C MET A 155 -19.82 39.76 -15.24
N ASP A 156 -19.69 38.46 -15.03
CA ASP A 156 -19.46 37.40 -16.05
C ASP A 156 -18.20 37.57 -16.94
N GLN A 157 -17.33 38.54 -16.67
CA GLN A 157 -16.18 38.85 -17.54
C GLN A 157 -15.11 37.74 -17.53
N LYS A 158 -14.80 37.15 -16.37
CA LYS A 158 -13.86 36.01 -16.31
C LYS A 158 -14.45 34.76 -16.93
N TYR A 159 -15.77 34.56 -16.87
CA TYR A 159 -16.40 33.44 -17.56
C TYR A 159 -16.18 33.50 -19.08
N ILE A 160 -16.40 34.67 -19.68
CA ILE A 160 -16.13 34.91 -21.10
C ILE A 160 -14.64 34.70 -21.42
N TYR A 161 -13.74 35.16 -20.55
CA TYR A 161 -12.30 34.94 -20.69
C TYR A 161 -11.92 33.45 -20.70
N HIS A 162 -12.45 32.64 -19.78
CA HIS A 162 -12.16 31.19 -19.77
C HIS A 162 -12.73 30.47 -20.98
N LEU A 163 -13.93 30.84 -21.43
CA LEU A 163 -14.48 30.28 -22.67
C LEU A 163 -13.57 30.54 -23.87
N LYS A 164 -12.95 31.71 -23.95
CA LYS A 164 -11.95 32.00 -24.98
C LYS A 164 -10.72 31.09 -24.87
N ILE A 165 -10.22 30.84 -23.66
CA ILE A 165 -9.10 29.90 -23.44
C ILE A 165 -9.50 28.49 -23.92
N ILE A 166 -10.67 28.00 -23.51
CA ILE A 166 -11.17 26.67 -23.89
C ILE A 166 -11.34 26.56 -25.40
N ASN A 167 -11.97 27.56 -26.03
CA ASN A 167 -12.14 27.60 -27.48
C ASN A 167 -10.78 27.59 -28.21
N MET A 168 -9.80 28.35 -27.72
CA MET A 168 -8.46 28.37 -28.29
C MET A 168 -7.75 27.01 -28.16
N ILE A 169 -7.93 26.29 -27.05
CA ILE A 169 -7.41 24.92 -26.89
C ILE A 169 -7.99 23.99 -27.96
N ILE A 170 -9.28 24.12 -28.26
CA ILE A 170 -9.99 23.30 -29.26
C ILE A 170 -9.58 23.71 -30.69
N GLU A 171 -9.49 25.00 -30.97
CA GLU A 171 -9.06 25.55 -32.27
C GLU A 171 -7.62 25.15 -32.61
N LEU A 172 -6.75 25.07 -31.60
CA LEU A 172 -5.35 24.62 -31.75
C LEU A 172 -5.20 23.09 -31.73
N HIS A 173 -6.31 22.34 -31.69
CA HIS A 173 -6.34 20.88 -31.67
C HIS A 173 -5.59 20.25 -30.48
N GLN A 174 -5.60 20.91 -29.32
CA GLN A 174 -4.91 20.47 -28.08
C GLN A 174 -5.87 19.88 -27.04
N GLN A 175 -7.16 19.75 -27.36
CA GLN A 175 -8.19 19.37 -26.38
C GLN A 175 -7.98 17.99 -25.74
N ASP A 176 -7.48 16.99 -26.46
CA ASP A 176 -7.31 15.64 -25.93
C ASP A 176 -6.21 15.59 -24.87
N ASP A 177 -5.05 16.19 -25.15
CA ASP A 177 -3.92 16.25 -24.22
C ASP A 177 -4.26 17.09 -22.99
N PHE A 178 -5.03 18.18 -23.19
CA PHE A 178 -5.52 19.00 -22.08
C PHE A 178 -6.52 18.22 -21.19
N ILE A 179 -7.48 17.49 -21.78
CA ILE A 179 -8.40 16.61 -21.04
C ILE A 179 -7.63 15.57 -20.23
N LYS A 180 -6.65 14.88 -20.85
CA LYS A 180 -5.81 13.89 -20.15
C LYS A 180 -5.05 14.50 -18.99
N THR A 181 -4.54 15.72 -19.15
CA THR A 181 -3.81 16.45 -18.11
C THR A 181 -4.71 16.79 -16.93
N ILE A 182 -5.92 17.32 -17.17
CA ILE A 182 -6.89 17.59 -16.09
C ILE A 182 -7.37 16.30 -15.42
N ILE A 183 -7.58 15.22 -16.17
CA ILE A 183 -7.96 13.92 -15.57
C ILE A 183 -6.86 13.39 -14.66
N LYS A 184 -5.58 13.49 -15.06
CA LYS A 184 -4.44 13.14 -14.20
C LYS A 184 -4.40 13.98 -12.94
N LEU A 185 -4.72 15.29 -13.03
CA LEU A 185 -4.84 16.19 -11.88
C LEU A 185 -5.96 15.75 -10.93
N ILE A 186 -7.16 15.51 -11.47
CA ILE A 186 -8.34 15.05 -10.73
C ILE A 186 -8.02 13.77 -9.95
N LYS A 187 -7.47 12.75 -10.63
CA LYS A 187 -7.12 11.47 -9.98
C LYS A 187 -6.05 11.64 -8.90
N HIS A 188 -5.03 12.47 -9.15
CA HIS A 188 -3.97 12.72 -8.20
C HIS A 188 -4.48 13.33 -6.89
N PHE A 189 -5.37 14.34 -6.98
CA PHE A 189 -5.86 15.07 -5.82
C PHE A 189 -7.12 14.47 -5.18
N ALA A 190 -7.79 13.53 -5.87
CA ALA A 190 -8.89 12.74 -5.31
C ALA A 190 -8.42 11.83 -4.17
N VAL A 191 -7.21 11.25 -4.30
CA VAL A 191 -6.57 10.38 -3.30
C VAL A 191 -5.22 10.97 -2.90
N ASP A 192 -5.15 11.49 -1.67
CA ASP A 192 -3.94 12.12 -1.12
C ASP A 192 -2.88 11.08 -0.79
N LYS A 193 -3.29 10.00 -0.11
CA LYS A 193 -2.39 8.94 0.39
C LYS A 193 -2.99 7.55 0.17
N LEU A 194 -2.13 6.61 -0.20
CA LEU A 194 -2.45 5.20 -0.33
C LEU A 194 -1.73 4.38 0.75
N HIS A 195 -2.46 3.48 1.40
CA HIS A 195 -1.96 2.50 2.35
C HIS A 195 -2.22 1.11 1.79
N ILE A 196 -1.14 0.35 1.56
CA ILE A 196 -1.24 -1.04 1.10
C ILE A 196 -0.93 -1.97 2.27
N LEU A 197 -1.91 -2.74 2.71
CA LEU A 197 -1.78 -3.73 3.77
C LEU A 197 -1.40 -5.08 3.15
N GLY A 198 -0.19 -5.16 2.64
CA GLY A 198 0.51 -6.41 2.33
C GLY A 198 -0.03 -7.22 1.17
N ASP A 199 0.65 -8.35 0.96
CA ASP A 199 0.33 -9.42 0.02
C ASP A 199 0.23 -8.93 -1.42
N LEU A 200 1.32 -8.33 -1.91
CA LEU A 200 1.45 -7.89 -3.30
C LEU A 200 1.65 -9.08 -4.26
N TYR A 201 2.24 -10.19 -3.80
CA TYR A 201 2.77 -11.29 -4.60
C TYR A 201 1.92 -12.60 -4.62
N ASP A 202 2.41 -13.59 -5.37
CA ASP A 202 2.00 -15.01 -5.48
C ASP A 202 0.74 -15.39 -6.26
N ARG A 203 -0.48 -15.00 -5.83
CA ARG A 203 -1.69 -15.68 -6.34
C ARG A 203 -2.08 -15.28 -7.78
N GLY A 204 -1.82 -14.04 -8.16
CA GLY A 204 -2.13 -13.46 -9.46
C GLY A 204 -0.89 -13.20 -10.33
N LYS A 205 -1.13 -12.98 -11.62
CA LYS A 205 -0.10 -13.02 -12.67
C LYS A 205 0.85 -11.82 -12.68
N ASN A 206 0.41 -10.66 -12.19
CA ASN A 206 1.03 -9.38 -12.52
C ASN A 206 1.44 -8.53 -11.30
N PRO A 207 2.07 -9.09 -10.25
CA PRO A 207 2.55 -8.27 -9.12
C PRO A 207 3.58 -7.22 -9.56
N HIS A 208 4.41 -7.56 -10.56
CA HIS A 208 5.38 -6.65 -11.15
C HIS A 208 4.77 -5.37 -11.70
N LYS A 209 3.57 -5.42 -12.29
CA LYS A 209 2.91 -4.22 -12.83
C LYS A 209 2.37 -3.33 -11.72
N ILE A 210 1.76 -3.94 -10.69
CA ILE A 210 1.30 -3.22 -9.50
C ILE A 210 2.46 -2.46 -8.85
N ILE A 211 3.59 -3.13 -8.62
CA ILE A 211 4.75 -2.51 -7.96
C ILE A 211 5.34 -1.38 -8.81
N ASN A 212 5.40 -1.53 -10.15
CA ASN A 212 5.86 -0.44 -11.01
C ASN A 212 4.93 0.78 -10.94
N ASP A 213 3.60 0.58 -10.98
CA ASP A 213 2.63 1.68 -10.84
C ASP A 213 2.74 2.34 -9.45
N LEU A 214 3.00 1.56 -8.38
CA LEU A 214 3.20 2.09 -7.02
C LEU A 214 4.51 2.90 -6.87
N ILE A 215 5.60 2.49 -7.54
CA ILE A 215 6.86 3.23 -7.59
C ILE A 215 6.63 4.63 -8.18
N GLU A 216 5.82 4.73 -9.24
CA GLU A 216 5.48 6.01 -9.88
C GLU A 216 4.54 6.87 -9.02
N TYR A 217 3.62 6.25 -8.28
CA TYR A 217 2.63 6.95 -7.45
C TYR A 217 3.24 7.75 -6.28
N LYS A 218 4.34 7.26 -5.69
CA LYS A 218 5.14 7.85 -4.58
C LYS A 218 4.42 8.06 -3.22
N ARG A 219 3.15 8.46 -3.21
CA ARG A 219 2.34 8.76 -2.00
C ARG A 219 1.74 7.49 -1.40
N VAL A 220 2.57 6.48 -1.21
CA VAL A 220 2.16 5.17 -0.70
C VAL A 220 3.05 4.75 0.47
N ASP A 221 2.49 4.01 1.42
CA ASP A 221 3.20 3.15 2.36
C ASP A 221 2.62 1.74 2.32
N ILE A 222 3.43 0.79 2.80
CA ILE A 222 3.15 -0.64 2.73
C ILE A 222 3.31 -1.23 4.14
N GLN A 223 2.36 -2.04 4.57
CA GLN A 223 2.55 -2.96 5.69
C GLN A 223 2.83 -4.33 5.10
N TRP A 224 3.98 -4.94 5.40
CA TRP A 224 4.36 -6.18 4.75
C TRP A 224 3.37 -7.30 5.06
N GLY A 225 3.02 -8.07 4.03
CA GLY A 225 2.32 -9.35 4.20
C GLY A 225 3.27 -10.53 4.31
N ASN A 226 2.73 -11.71 4.64
CA ASN A 226 3.55 -12.91 4.70
C ASN A 226 4.06 -13.31 3.31
N HIS A 227 3.30 -13.05 2.24
CA HIS A 227 3.77 -13.30 0.88
C HIS A 227 4.84 -12.29 0.46
N ASP A 228 4.78 -11.05 0.93
CA ASP A 228 5.85 -10.07 0.64
C ASP A 228 7.16 -10.48 1.32
N ILE A 229 7.09 -10.85 2.60
CA ILE A 229 8.28 -11.31 3.35
C ILE A 229 8.86 -12.60 2.79
N LEU A 230 8.03 -13.50 2.26
CA LEU A 230 8.52 -14.66 1.52
C LEU A 230 9.40 -14.25 0.33
N TRP A 231 8.97 -13.27 -0.46
CA TRP A 231 9.73 -12.77 -1.59
C TRP A 231 10.97 -11.97 -1.16
N MET A 232 10.88 -11.20 -0.08
CA MET A 232 12.03 -10.50 0.51
C MET A 232 13.11 -11.49 0.98
N GLY A 233 12.71 -12.56 1.69
CA GLY A 233 13.61 -13.65 2.09
C GLY A 233 14.23 -14.37 0.90
N ALA A 234 13.44 -14.59 -0.16
CA ALA A 234 13.95 -15.20 -1.39
C ALA A 234 15.00 -14.33 -2.08
N TYR A 235 14.76 -13.02 -2.17
CA TYR A 235 15.73 -12.06 -2.70
C TYR A 235 17.04 -12.01 -1.89
N LEU A 236 16.95 -12.12 -0.56
CA LEU A 236 18.11 -12.18 0.34
C LEU A 236 18.84 -13.53 0.31
N GLY A 237 18.33 -14.52 -0.44
CA GLY A 237 19.00 -15.80 -0.64
C GLY A 237 18.64 -16.89 0.36
N GLN A 238 17.51 -16.76 1.06
CA GLN A 238 16.97 -17.80 1.94
C GLN A 238 16.41 -18.96 1.09
N GLU A 239 16.97 -20.16 1.27
CA GLU A 239 16.73 -21.31 0.38
C GLU A 239 15.30 -21.85 0.44
N ALA A 240 14.71 -21.99 1.64
CA ALA A 240 13.32 -22.40 1.82
C ALA A 240 12.35 -21.37 1.19
N CYS A 241 12.61 -20.08 1.35
CA CYS A 241 11.82 -19.02 0.73
C CYS A 241 11.92 -19.07 -0.79
N ILE A 242 13.13 -19.18 -1.36
CA ILE A 242 13.35 -19.28 -2.81
C ILE A 242 12.53 -20.42 -3.41
N VAL A 243 12.68 -21.63 -2.87
CA VAL A 243 12.01 -22.81 -3.41
C VAL A 243 10.49 -22.69 -3.23
N THR A 244 10.04 -22.10 -2.12
CA THR A 244 8.62 -21.82 -1.90
C THR A 244 8.06 -20.82 -2.91
N VAL A 245 8.77 -19.73 -3.23
CA VAL A 245 8.36 -18.79 -4.29
C VAL A 245 8.22 -19.51 -5.62
N VAL A 246 9.22 -20.33 -5.99
CA VAL A 246 9.17 -21.11 -7.25
C VAL A 246 7.96 -22.05 -7.24
N LYS A 247 7.74 -22.78 -6.15
CA LYS A 247 6.56 -23.66 -5.99
C LYS A 247 5.26 -22.87 -6.13
N ASN A 248 5.13 -21.72 -5.48
CA ASN A 248 3.92 -20.88 -5.55
C ASN A 248 3.69 -20.39 -6.99
N CYS A 249 4.74 -19.95 -7.69
CA CYS A 249 4.64 -19.56 -9.09
C CYS A 249 4.23 -20.73 -10.00
N VAL A 250 4.70 -21.95 -9.74
CA VAL A 250 4.25 -23.15 -10.48
C VAL A 250 2.78 -23.43 -10.21
N HIS A 251 2.39 -23.45 -8.92
CA HIS A 251 1.04 -23.76 -8.47
C HIS A 251 0.01 -22.79 -9.06
N TYR A 252 0.29 -21.48 -9.03
CA TYR A 252 -0.57 -20.44 -9.57
C TYR A 252 -0.36 -20.16 -11.07
N GLN A 253 0.48 -20.94 -11.75
CA GLN A 253 0.79 -20.80 -13.18
C GLN A 253 1.34 -19.41 -13.58
N ASN A 254 2.18 -18.86 -12.70
CA ASN A 254 2.82 -17.55 -12.82
C ASN A 254 4.30 -17.64 -13.21
N LEU A 255 4.73 -18.73 -13.86
CA LEU A 255 6.14 -18.98 -14.24
C LEU A 255 6.75 -17.85 -15.09
N ALA A 256 5.94 -17.21 -15.95
CA ALA A 256 6.38 -16.10 -16.77
C ALA A 256 6.90 -14.90 -15.95
N LEU A 257 6.44 -14.73 -14.71
CA LEU A 257 6.96 -13.71 -13.80
C LEU A 257 8.44 -13.95 -13.47
N LEU A 258 8.80 -15.20 -13.16
CA LEU A 258 10.17 -15.58 -12.83
C LEU A 258 11.06 -15.52 -14.07
N GLU A 259 10.66 -16.17 -15.16
CA GLU A 259 11.53 -16.32 -16.34
C GLU A 259 11.64 -15.03 -17.17
N ARG A 260 10.51 -14.40 -17.52
CA ARG A 260 10.51 -13.27 -18.47
C ARG A 260 10.82 -11.95 -17.79
N TYR A 261 10.30 -11.73 -16.59
CA TYR A 261 10.42 -10.45 -15.92
C TYR A 261 11.61 -10.39 -14.96
N TYR A 262 11.74 -11.38 -14.06
CA TYR A 262 12.85 -11.41 -13.11
C TYR A 262 14.11 -12.10 -13.66
N GLY A 263 14.06 -12.73 -14.84
CA GLY A 263 15.22 -13.37 -15.46
C GLY A 263 15.76 -14.56 -14.68
N ILE A 264 14.87 -15.29 -13.98
CA ILE A 264 15.22 -16.45 -13.16
C ILE A 264 15.00 -17.71 -14.01
N PRO A 265 16.07 -18.39 -14.48
CA PRO A 265 15.94 -19.58 -15.30
C PRO A 265 15.42 -20.76 -14.48
N LEU A 266 14.43 -21.48 -15.01
CA LEU A 266 13.85 -22.67 -14.37
C LEU A 266 14.15 -23.97 -15.13
N ARG A 267 14.93 -23.90 -16.21
CA ARG A 267 15.18 -25.02 -17.12
C ARG A 267 15.73 -26.26 -16.42
N ASN A 268 16.77 -26.11 -15.59
CA ASN A 268 17.40 -27.24 -14.91
C ASN A 268 16.45 -27.88 -13.89
N LEU A 269 15.71 -27.05 -13.15
CA LEU A 269 14.67 -27.52 -12.24
C LEU A 269 13.58 -28.29 -12.98
N MET A 270 13.11 -27.77 -14.11
CA MET A 270 12.09 -28.41 -14.94
C MET A 270 12.58 -29.77 -15.47
N LEU A 271 13.79 -29.85 -16.00
CA LEU A 271 14.36 -31.09 -16.54
C LEU A 271 14.50 -32.18 -15.46
N GLU A 272 15.06 -31.83 -14.30
CA GLU A 272 15.23 -32.76 -13.19
C GLU A 272 13.88 -33.18 -12.58
N ALA A 273 12.92 -32.26 -12.49
CA ALA A 273 11.57 -32.57 -12.03
C ALA A 273 10.87 -33.58 -12.95
N THR A 274 10.89 -33.34 -14.27
CA THR A 274 10.28 -34.26 -15.25
C THR A 274 10.98 -35.63 -15.27
N LYS A 275 12.30 -35.66 -15.06
CA LYS A 275 13.05 -36.93 -14.92
C LYS A 275 12.64 -37.71 -13.66
N CYS A 276 12.43 -37.03 -12.53
CA CYS A 276 12.01 -37.65 -11.28
C CYS A 276 10.54 -38.10 -11.30
N TYR A 277 9.68 -37.38 -12.03
CA TYR A 277 8.24 -37.64 -12.12
C TYR A 277 7.78 -37.76 -13.59
N PRO A 278 8.23 -38.77 -14.35
CA PRO A 278 7.99 -38.87 -15.79
C PRO A 278 6.52 -39.08 -16.17
N GLN A 279 5.70 -39.54 -15.21
CA GLN A 279 4.27 -39.81 -15.38
C GLN A 279 3.38 -38.60 -15.00
N LYS A 280 3.97 -37.45 -14.68
CA LYS A 280 3.23 -36.24 -14.28
C LYS A 280 3.41 -35.15 -15.32
N GLU A 281 2.36 -34.36 -15.53
CA GLU A 281 2.44 -33.09 -16.25
C GLU A 281 3.57 -32.21 -15.68
N THR A 282 4.26 -31.47 -16.54
CA THR A 282 5.48 -30.72 -16.17
C THR A 282 5.30 -29.84 -14.94
N ASN A 283 4.22 -29.04 -14.87
CA ASN A 283 3.97 -28.19 -13.70
C ASN A 283 3.75 -29.02 -12.43
N LYS A 284 3.07 -30.16 -12.53
CA LYS A 284 2.84 -31.02 -11.37
C LYS A 284 4.13 -31.71 -10.91
N ALA A 285 4.97 -32.13 -11.86
CA ALA A 285 6.31 -32.65 -11.58
C ALA A 285 7.17 -31.60 -10.85
N MET A 286 7.19 -30.36 -11.35
CA MET A 286 7.92 -29.25 -10.71
C MET A 286 7.39 -28.95 -9.30
N GLU A 287 6.08 -28.94 -9.09
CA GLU A 287 5.48 -28.70 -7.78
C GLU A 287 5.89 -29.76 -6.75
N LEU A 288 5.83 -31.05 -7.13
CA LEU A 288 6.26 -32.16 -6.28
C LEU A 288 7.77 -32.11 -6.00
N TYR A 289 8.56 -31.79 -7.01
CA TYR A 289 10.00 -31.65 -6.86
C TYR A 289 10.37 -30.50 -5.90
N CYS A 290 9.78 -29.32 -6.08
CA CYS A 290 9.97 -28.19 -5.17
C CYS A 290 9.52 -28.52 -3.75
N LEU A 291 8.43 -29.27 -3.60
CA LEU A 291 7.96 -29.71 -2.28
C LEU A 291 9.01 -30.56 -1.55
N GLU A 292 9.67 -31.49 -2.23
CA GLU A 292 10.73 -32.31 -1.63
C GLU A 292 11.94 -31.46 -1.21
N LEU A 293 12.32 -30.49 -2.04
CA LEU A 293 13.37 -29.51 -1.70
C LEU A 293 12.99 -28.67 -0.47
N ILE A 294 11.73 -28.21 -0.38
CA ILE A 294 11.23 -27.41 0.76
C ILE A 294 11.35 -28.22 2.05
N LYS A 295 10.93 -29.49 2.07
CA LYS A 295 11.02 -30.36 3.26
C LYS A 295 12.44 -30.39 3.81
N GLN A 296 13.45 -30.52 2.94
CA GLN A 296 14.85 -30.52 3.36
C GLN A 296 15.33 -29.16 3.88
N CYS A 297 14.98 -28.09 3.18
CA CYS A 297 15.35 -26.73 3.58
C CYS A 297 14.73 -26.37 4.94
N GLU A 298 13.45 -26.67 5.14
CA GLU A 298 12.76 -26.44 6.40
C GLU A 298 13.31 -27.33 7.52
N LEU A 299 13.62 -28.61 7.27
CA LEU A 299 14.19 -29.49 8.29
C LEU A 299 15.53 -28.96 8.82
N LYS A 300 16.37 -28.40 7.94
CA LYS A 300 17.63 -27.77 8.34
C LYS A 300 17.38 -26.57 9.26
N LEU A 301 16.41 -25.71 8.92
CA LEU A 301 16.05 -24.55 9.74
C LEU A 301 15.49 -24.96 11.10
N ILE A 302 14.60 -25.94 11.15
CA ILE A 302 14.02 -26.46 12.40
C ILE A 302 15.10 -26.99 13.33
N LYS A 303 16.06 -27.78 12.79
CA LYS A 303 17.18 -28.29 13.58
C LYS A 303 18.13 -27.20 14.07
N GLN A 304 18.31 -26.15 13.27
CA GLN A 304 19.18 -25.02 13.60
C GLN A 304 18.55 -24.08 14.63
N TYR A 305 17.22 -23.91 14.58
CA TYR A 305 16.46 -22.99 15.43
C TYR A 305 15.29 -23.71 16.15
N PRO A 306 15.57 -24.66 17.06
CA PRO A 306 14.52 -25.42 17.74
C PRO A 306 13.62 -24.54 18.63
N HIS A 307 14.13 -23.40 19.10
CA HIS A 307 13.39 -22.44 19.91
C HIS A 307 12.26 -21.71 19.15
N TRP A 308 12.19 -21.84 17.81
CA TRP A 308 11.05 -21.33 17.03
C TRP A 308 9.84 -22.28 17.06
N HIS A 309 9.98 -23.48 17.62
CA HIS A 309 8.89 -24.46 17.79
C HIS A 309 8.18 -24.83 16.47
N MET A 310 8.96 -25.08 15.43
CA MET A 310 8.48 -25.29 14.06
C MET A 310 8.40 -26.77 13.66
N GLU A 311 8.58 -27.72 14.58
CA GLU A 311 8.62 -29.18 14.33
C GLU A 311 7.32 -29.70 13.72
N TYR A 312 6.20 -29.05 14.03
CA TYR A 312 4.89 -29.39 13.49
C TYR A 312 4.81 -29.29 11.96
N ARG A 313 5.68 -28.50 11.32
CA ARG A 313 5.62 -28.26 9.87
C ARG A 313 5.90 -29.51 9.04
N ILE A 314 6.77 -30.39 9.53
CA ILE A 314 7.27 -31.58 8.83
C ILE A 314 6.78 -32.87 9.52
N GLN A 315 5.72 -32.77 10.35
CA GLN A 315 5.24 -33.85 11.19
C GLN A 315 5.03 -35.15 10.38
N ASN A 316 5.62 -36.25 10.85
CA ASN A 316 5.61 -37.59 10.26
C ASN A 316 6.41 -37.77 8.95
N GLN A 317 7.42 -36.95 8.69
CA GLN A 317 8.27 -37.11 7.50
C GLN A 317 9.75 -37.26 7.90
N ASN A 318 10.42 -38.28 7.35
CA ASN A 318 11.88 -38.41 7.33
C ASN A 318 12.35 -38.08 5.92
N PRO A 319 12.48 -36.79 5.57
CA PRO A 319 12.77 -36.44 4.20
C PRO A 319 14.22 -36.85 3.87
N ALA A 320 14.46 -37.32 2.63
CA ALA A 320 15.75 -37.86 2.21
C ALA A 320 16.80 -36.76 1.99
N HIS A 321 18.07 -37.02 2.31
CA HIS A 321 19.16 -36.07 2.07
C HIS A 321 19.17 -35.56 0.63
N LEU A 322 19.43 -34.26 0.48
CA LEU A 322 19.51 -33.62 -0.84
C LEU A 322 20.59 -34.29 -1.69
N SER A 323 20.22 -34.69 -2.91
CA SER A 323 21.17 -35.18 -3.90
C SER A 323 22.09 -34.04 -4.38
N PRO A 324 23.26 -34.36 -4.98
CA PRO A 324 24.12 -33.36 -5.60
C PRO A 324 23.41 -32.51 -6.66
N SER A 325 22.47 -33.08 -7.42
CA SER A 325 21.69 -32.33 -8.42
C SER A 325 20.71 -31.35 -7.76
N GLN A 326 20.03 -31.76 -6.69
CA GLN A 326 19.14 -30.90 -5.92
C GLN A 326 19.89 -29.72 -5.29
N ILE A 327 21.08 -29.96 -4.72
CA ILE A 327 21.93 -28.90 -4.17
C ILE A 327 22.36 -27.92 -5.26
N ALA A 328 22.71 -28.41 -6.46
CA ALA A 328 23.08 -27.56 -7.58
C ALA A 328 21.93 -26.65 -8.02
N ILE A 329 20.71 -27.18 -8.10
CA ILE A 329 19.50 -26.40 -8.44
C ILE A 329 19.21 -25.31 -7.41
N ILE A 330 19.27 -25.63 -6.11
CA ILE A 330 19.06 -24.62 -5.05
C ILE A 330 20.11 -23.51 -5.16
N LYS A 331 21.37 -23.85 -5.42
CA LYS A 331 22.45 -22.87 -5.63
C LYS A 331 22.22 -21.99 -6.86
N GLU A 332 21.77 -22.57 -7.98
CA GLU A 332 21.44 -21.82 -9.20
C GLU A 332 20.27 -20.85 -8.98
N LEU A 333 19.19 -21.32 -8.34
CA LEU A 333 18.06 -20.46 -7.99
C LEU A 333 18.50 -19.32 -7.07
N LYS A 334 19.24 -19.62 -6.01
CA LYS A 334 19.78 -18.61 -5.09
C LYS A 334 20.62 -17.57 -5.80
N HIS A 335 21.49 -18.01 -6.71
CA HIS A 335 22.28 -17.11 -7.54
C HIS A 335 21.40 -16.18 -8.38
N SER A 336 20.33 -16.72 -8.98
CA SER A 336 19.42 -16.00 -9.86
C SER A 336 18.56 -14.98 -9.11
N PHE A 337 17.98 -15.37 -7.98
CA PHE A 337 17.17 -14.46 -7.14
C PHE A 337 18.00 -13.30 -6.59
N THR A 338 19.17 -13.58 -6.02
CA THR A 338 20.02 -12.55 -5.39
C THR A 338 20.65 -11.57 -6.38
N ARG A 339 20.69 -11.91 -7.68
CA ARG A 339 21.28 -11.07 -8.75
C ARG A 339 20.26 -10.49 -9.72
N SER A 340 18.98 -10.77 -9.55
CA SER A 340 17.93 -10.22 -10.42
C SER A 340 17.79 -8.71 -10.23
N MET A 341 18.16 -7.93 -11.25
CA MET A 341 18.04 -6.46 -11.22
C MET A 341 16.59 -5.97 -11.21
N PRO A 342 15.65 -6.55 -12.00
CA PRO A 342 14.24 -6.18 -11.89
C PRO A 342 13.65 -6.51 -10.52
N LEU A 343 14.04 -7.64 -9.92
CA LEU A 343 13.59 -7.99 -8.56
C LEU A 343 14.18 -7.03 -7.52
N LYS A 344 15.46 -6.68 -7.66
CA LYS A 344 16.11 -5.68 -6.81
C LYS A 344 15.34 -4.36 -6.81
N LYS A 345 14.94 -3.84 -7.98
CA LYS A 345 14.16 -2.59 -8.08
C LYS A 345 12.87 -2.66 -7.25
N HIS A 346 12.17 -3.78 -7.29
CA HIS A 346 10.94 -3.97 -6.51
C HIS A 346 11.22 -4.13 -5.02
N MET A 347 12.26 -4.87 -4.64
CA MET A 347 12.65 -5.02 -3.25
C MET A 347 13.13 -3.69 -2.64
N ASP A 348 13.95 -2.91 -3.36
CA ASP A 348 14.35 -1.57 -2.93
C ASP A 348 13.12 -0.73 -2.55
N PHE A 349 12.08 -0.75 -3.39
CA PHE A 349 10.83 -0.03 -3.12
C PHE A 349 10.06 -0.60 -1.92
N ILE A 350 9.92 -1.92 -1.81
CA ILE A 350 9.18 -2.57 -0.72
C ILE A 350 9.87 -2.38 0.63
N PHE A 351 11.20 -2.42 0.68
CA PHE A 351 11.96 -2.10 1.89
C PHE A 351 11.89 -0.60 2.22
N GLN A 352 11.94 0.28 1.20
CA GLN A 352 11.88 1.73 1.41
C GLN A 352 10.52 2.23 1.91
N LYS A 353 9.42 1.64 1.41
CA LYS A 353 8.05 2.07 1.71
C LYS A 353 7.33 1.17 2.71
N GLY A 354 7.93 0.04 3.03
CA GLY A 354 7.33 -1.00 3.85
C GLY A 354 7.75 -0.94 5.31
N SER A 355 6.90 -1.52 6.15
CA SER A 355 7.12 -1.71 7.58
C SER A 355 6.28 -2.88 8.07
N LEU A 356 6.61 -3.46 9.21
CA LEU A 356 5.80 -4.51 9.81
C LEU A 356 4.44 -3.98 10.30
N TYR A 357 4.41 -2.73 10.77
CA TYR A 357 3.21 -2.01 11.17
C TYR A 357 3.40 -0.51 10.96
N LEU A 358 2.30 0.24 10.86
CA LEU A 358 2.34 1.70 10.80
C LEU A 358 1.30 2.32 11.73
N LYS A 359 1.71 3.39 12.42
CA LYS A 359 0.78 4.28 13.13
C LYS A 359 0.56 5.52 12.30
N THR A 360 -0.68 5.80 11.93
CA THR A 360 -1.04 6.99 11.15
C THR A 360 -2.47 7.42 11.45
N ASN A 361 -2.66 8.71 11.74
CA ASN A 361 -3.97 9.36 11.91
C ASN A 361 -4.96 8.56 12.75
N HIS A 362 -4.60 8.28 14.01
CA HIS A 362 -5.38 7.47 14.97
C HIS A 362 -5.47 5.97 14.66
N ASN A 363 -4.89 5.50 13.55
CA ASN A 363 -4.97 4.10 13.15
C ASN A 363 -3.67 3.35 13.37
N LEU A 364 -3.80 2.07 13.77
CA LEU A 364 -2.75 1.07 13.73
C LEU A 364 -2.98 0.17 12.51
N LEU A 365 -2.05 0.19 11.57
CA LEU A 365 -2.09 -0.62 10.36
C LEU A 365 -1.19 -1.83 10.52
N LEU A 366 -1.70 -3.03 10.26
CA LEU A 366 -0.93 -4.27 10.23
C LEU A 366 -1.58 -5.30 9.30
N HIS A 367 -0.78 -6.12 8.62
CA HIS A 367 -1.34 -7.11 7.69
C HIS A 367 -1.84 -8.37 8.43
N GLY A 368 -0.99 -9.04 9.22
CA GLY A 368 -1.32 -10.33 9.84
C GLY A 368 -2.06 -10.22 11.17
N CYS A 369 -1.35 -10.36 12.29
CA CYS A 369 -1.92 -10.33 13.64
C CYS A 369 -0.95 -9.77 14.66
N ILE A 370 -1.44 -9.41 15.85
CA ILE A 370 -0.63 -9.18 17.05
C ILE A 370 -0.74 -10.44 17.91
N PRO A 371 0.25 -11.34 17.93
CA PRO A 371 0.04 -12.68 18.48
C PRO A 371 -0.28 -12.66 19.97
N LEU A 372 -1.34 -13.38 20.32
CA LEU A 372 -1.79 -13.60 21.70
C LEU A 372 -1.62 -15.07 22.09
N ASP A 373 -1.46 -15.32 23.38
CA ASP A 373 -1.52 -16.65 23.97
C ASP A 373 -2.99 -17.12 24.15
N GLU A 374 -3.17 -18.31 24.70
CA GLU A 374 -4.49 -18.91 24.95
C GLU A 374 -5.31 -18.16 26.01
N ASN A 375 -4.68 -17.28 26.80
CA ASN A 375 -5.33 -16.46 27.84
C ASN A 375 -5.61 -15.03 27.36
N GLY A 376 -5.30 -14.70 26.10
CA GLY A 376 -5.47 -13.36 25.53
C GLY A 376 -4.37 -12.37 25.93
N GLN A 377 -3.25 -12.83 26.50
CA GLN A 377 -2.09 -12.00 26.79
C GLN A 377 -1.14 -11.94 25.58
N LEU A 378 -0.34 -10.87 25.50
CA LEU A 378 0.69 -10.73 24.46
C LEU A 378 1.65 -11.90 24.50
N TYR A 379 1.80 -12.60 23.37
CA TYR A 379 2.69 -13.74 23.25
C TYR A 379 4.15 -13.33 23.51
N GLN A 380 4.88 -14.15 24.28
CA GLN A 380 6.28 -13.95 24.61
C GLN A 380 7.19 -14.75 23.68
N TYR A 381 8.03 -14.06 22.92
CA TYR A 381 9.01 -14.65 22.03
C TYR A 381 10.35 -14.80 22.74
N HIS A 382 10.89 -16.00 22.75
CA HIS A 382 12.26 -16.30 23.23
C HIS A 382 13.23 -16.34 22.04
N HIS A 383 13.31 -15.23 21.29
CA HIS A 383 14.06 -15.13 20.05
C HIS A 383 15.17 -14.09 20.18
N PHE A 384 16.21 -14.19 19.36
CA PHE A 384 17.32 -13.22 19.34
C PHE A 384 18.01 -13.06 20.70
N ASP A 385 18.10 -14.15 21.47
CA ASP A 385 18.69 -14.19 22.81
C ASP A 385 18.04 -13.24 23.83
N GLN A 386 16.77 -12.89 23.63
CA GLN A 386 15.98 -12.05 24.51
C GLN A 386 14.50 -12.46 24.55
N ILE A 387 13.75 -11.91 25.51
CA ILE A 387 12.31 -12.10 25.62
C ILE A 387 11.62 -10.83 25.14
N LEU A 388 10.87 -10.93 24.05
CA LEU A 388 10.14 -9.81 23.46
C LEU A 388 8.64 -10.12 23.39
N LYS A 389 7.80 -9.09 23.43
CA LYS A 389 6.35 -9.21 23.23
C LYS A 389 5.78 -7.89 22.70
N GLY A 390 4.57 -7.94 22.14
CA GLY A 390 3.83 -6.74 21.71
C GLY A 390 4.67 -5.81 20.84
N LYS A 391 4.63 -4.51 21.14
CA LYS A 391 5.31 -3.48 20.35
C LYS A 391 6.82 -3.68 20.30
N ALA A 392 7.44 -4.08 21.42
CA ALA A 392 8.89 -4.27 21.48
C ALA A 392 9.37 -5.35 20.51
N TYR A 393 8.60 -6.44 20.36
CA TYR A 393 8.88 -7.46 19.36
C TYR A 393 8.73 -6.93 17.93
N PHE A 394 7.65 -6.18 17.65
CA PHE A 394 7.42 -5.61 16.32
C PHE A 394 8.54 -4.65 15.91
N ASP A 395 8.93 -3.73 16.80
CA ASP A 395 10.02 -2.78 16.55
C ASP A 395 11.35 -3.50 16.28
N TYR A 396 11.65 -4.54 17.05
CA TYR A 396 12.87 -5.32 16.88
C TYR A 396 12.88 -6.06 15.53
N VAL A 397 11.77 -6.70 15.16
CA VAL A 397 11.65 -7.43 13.89
C VAL A 397 11.73 -6.47 12.70
N ASP A 398 11.10 -5.31 12.78
CA ASP A 398 11.17 -4.29 11.73
C ASP A 398 12.62 -3.80 11.53
N HIS A 399 13.33 -3.55 12.63
CA HIS A 399 14.76 -3.21 12.59
C HIS A 399 15.60 -4.35 11.99
N TYR A 400 15.39 -5.59 12.44
CA TYR A 400 16.10 -6.78 11.97
C TYR A 400 15.93 -6.97 10.46
N ILE A 401 14.71 -6.86 9.93
CA ILE A 401 14.42 -7.01 8.50
C ILE A 401 15.21 -5.97 7.68
N ASN A 402 15.21 -4.71 8.13
CA ASN A 402 15.94 -3.63 7.47
C ASN A 402 17.45 -3.82 7.55
N GLU A 403 17.97 -4.26 8.70
CA GLU A 403 19.39 -4.57 8.88
C GLU A 403 19.84 -5.71 7.96
N CYS A 404 19.06 -6.79 7.86
CA CYS A 404 19.31 -7.90 6.94
C CYS A 404 19.43 -7.42 5.49
N TYR A 405 18.58 -6.47 5.07
CA TYR A 405 18.63 -5.90 3.73
C TYR A 405 19.89 -5.05 3.48
N GLN A 406 20.22 -4.17 4.43
CA GLN A 406 21.37 -3.27 4.31
C GLN A 406 22.69 -4.02 4.37
N LYS A 407 22.82 -5.00 5.29
CA LYS A 407 24.05 -5.77 5.51
C LYS A 407 24.14 -7.04 4.67
N LYS A 408 23.05 -7.45 4.00
CA LYS A 408 22.93 -8.70 3.23
C LYS A 408 23.33 -9.96 4.03
N GLN A 409 22.84 -10.08 5.26
CA GLN A 409 23.21 -11.17 6.18
C GLN A 409 21.97 -11.82 6.83
N GLN A 410 22.08 -13.12 7.13
CA GLN A 410 21.15 -13.97 7.88
C GLN A 410 19.65 -13.84 7.53
N PRO A 411 19.18 -14.39 6.40
CA PRO A 411 17.78 -14.25 6.00
C PRO A 411 16.85 -15.34 6.57
N ASP A 412 17.33 -16.23 7.44
CA ASP A 412 16.55 -17.39 7.91
C ASP A 412 15.27 -17.01 8.65
N TYR A 413 15.27 -15.90 9.39
CA TYR A 413 14.08 -15.44 10.10
C TYR A 413 12.92 -15.04 9.17
N PHE A 414 13.19 -14.70 7.91
CA PHE A 414 12.14 -14.42 6.92
C PHE A 414 11.26 -15.67 6.68
N TRP A 415 11.84 -16.87 6.76
CA TRP A 415 11.07 -18.11 6.69
C TRP A 415 10.13 -18.26 7.89
N TYR A 416 10.62 -18.00 9.12
CA TYR A 416 9.77 -18.01 10.31
C TYR A 416 8.63 -16.99 10.19
N LEU A 417 8.93 -15.77 9.75
CA LEU A 417 7.92 -14.73 9.56
C LEU A 417 6.87 -15.13 8.51
N TRP A 418 7.25 -15.82 7.44
CA TRP A 418 6.31 -16.28 6.43
C TRP A 418 5.32 -17.33 6.96
N CYS A 419 5.74 -18.26 7.81
CA CYS A 419 4.96 -19.47 8.06
C CYS A 419 4.85 -19.97 9.52
N GLY A 420 5.44 -19.24 10.47
CA GLY A 420 5.37 -19.57 11.89
C GLY A 420 3.99 -19.30 12.50
N GLN A 421 3.52 -20.21 13.36
CA GLN A 421 2.20 -20.11 14.00
C GLN A 421 2.03 -18.81 14.79
N TYR A 422 3.09 -18.36 15.47
CA TYR A 422 3.12 -17.10 16.21
C TYR A 422 3.84 -15.99 15.43
N SER A 423 4.07 -16.13 14.13
CA SER A 423 4.55 -15.00 13.34
C SER A 423 3.47 -13.91 13.26
N PRO A 424 3.84 -12.62 13.40
CA PRO A 424 2.91 -11.49 13.24
C PRO A 424 2.36 -11.38 11.81
N LEU A 425 2.99 -12.02 10.83
CA LEU A 425 2.54 -12.01 9.43
C LEU A 425 1.77 -13.26 9.03
N CYS A 426 1.97 -14.39 9.72
CA CYS A 426 1.31 -15.64 9.40
C CYS A 426 0.13 -15.93 10.33
N GLY A 427 0.35 -15.95 11.64
CA GLY A 427 -0.67 -16.20 12.66
C GLY A 427 -1.39 -17.55 12.54
N ARG A 428 -0.82 -18.53 11.83
CA ARG A 428 -1.48 -19.80 11.47
C ARG A 428 -0.53 -20.98 11.56
N LYS A 429 -1.01 -22.09 12.13
CA LYS A 429 -0.29 -23.36 12.15
C LYS A 429 -0.45 -24.08 10.81
N ILE A 430 0.50 -23.85 9.90
CA ILE A 430 0.52 -24.47 8.57
C ILE A 430 1.38 -25.73 8.59
N ILE A 431 0.78 -26.90 8.34
CA ILE A 431 1.50 -28.16 8.14
C ILE A 431 1.80 -28.32 6.65
N LEU A 432 3.04 -28.64 6.31
CA LEU A 432 3.47 -28.78 4.92
C LEU A 432 2.79 -29.99 4.27
N ASP A 433 2.22 -29.79 3.08
CA ASP A 433 1.60 -30.85 2.25
C ASP A 433 0.37 -31.54 2.86
N GLN A 434 -0.25 -30.96 3.89
CA GLN A 434 -1.45 -31.52 4.50
C GLN A 434 -2.64 -30.56 4.39
N PRO A 435 -3.73 -30.97 3.71
CA PRO A 435 -4.99 -30.25 3.83
C PRO A 435 -5.56 -30.50 5.23
N GLY A 436 -5.84 -29.45 5.98
CA GLY A 436 -6.36 -29.56 7.34
C GLY A 436 -6.99 -28.27 7.83
N ILE A 437 -7.63 -28.33 8.99
CA ILE A 437 -8.14 -27.14 9.67
C ILE A 437 -6.93 -26.31 10.11
N GLU A 438 -6.76 -25.13 9.52
CA GLU A 438 -5.71 -24.19 9.90
C GLU A 438 -6.01 -23.66 11.32
N LEU A 439 -5.21 -24.09 12.30
CA LEU A 439 -5.29 -23.54 13.65
C LEU A 439 -4.77 -22.11 13.61
N LYS A 440 -5.65 -21.16 13.88
CA LYS A 440 -5.34 -19.73 13.93
C LYS A 440 -4.83 -19.34 15.32
N ASN A 441 -3.97 -18.34 15.39
CA ASN A 441 -3.57 -17.71 16.65
C ASN A 441 -4.80 -17.15 17.39
N SER A 442 -4.75 -17.16 18.72
CA SER A 442 -5.82 -16.67 19.61
C SER A 442 -6.25 -15.22 19.32
N TYR A 443 -5.37 -14.39 18.76
CA TYR A 443 -5.68 -13.05 18.28
C TYR A 443 -6.99 -13.01 17.49
N TYR A 444 -7.20 -13.92 16.52
CA TYR A 444 -8.38 -13.90 15.65
C TYR A 444 -9.69 -14.20 16.37
N HIS A 445 -9.63 -14.75 17.59
CA HIS A 445 -10.79 -14.92 18.46
C HIS A 445 -10.98 -13.71 19.39
N TYR A 446 -9.91 -13.23 20.00
CA TYR A 446 -9.96 -12.17 21.00
C TYR A 446 -10.25 -10.77 20.44
N ILE A 447 -9.98 -10.53 19.16
CA ILE A 447 -10.30 -9.24 18.51
C ILE A 447 -11.81 -8.95 18.44
N GLU A 448 -12.67 -9.93 18.72
CA GLU A 448 -14.11 -9.70 18.87
C GLU A 448 -14.44 -8.92 20.15
N ASP A 449 -13.54 -8.88 21.16
CA ASP A 449 -13.69 -8.11 22.39
C ASP A 449 -13.08 -6.70 22.26
N GLU A 450 -13.91 -5.67 22.48
CA GLU A 450 -13.50 -4.26 22.47
C GLU A 450 -12.34 -3.99 23.45
N LYS A 451 -12.34 -4.61 24.64
CA LYS A 451 -11.31 -4.38 25.66
C LYS A 451 -9.94 -4.87 25.21
N ILE A 452 -9.90 -5.99 24.48
CA ILE A 452 -8.66 -6.50 23.90
C ILE A 452 -8.17 -5.55 22.82
N CYS A 453 -9.04 -5.15 21.88
CA CYS A 453 -8.68 -4.18 20.84
C CYS A 453 -8.13 -2.86 21.41
N LEU A 454 -8.75 -2.33 22.46
CA LEU A 454 -8.25 -1.14 23.17
C LEU A 454 -6.89 -1.39 23.84
N THR A 455 -6.67 -2.56 24.42
CA THR A 455 -5.39 -2.93 25.03
C THR A 455 -4.28 -3.01 23.97
N LEU A 456 -4.58 -3.59 22.82
CA LEU A 456 -3.67 -3.65 21.68
C LEU A 456 -3.36 -2.25 21.13
N LEU A 457 -4.36 -1.38 20.98
CA LEU A 457 -4.12 0.01 20.57
C LEU A 457 -3.17 0.74 21.55
N ARG A 458 -3.39 0.57 22.86
CA ARG A 458 -2.55 1.16 23.91
C ARG A 458 -1.12 0.63 23.90
N GLU A 459 -0.93 -0.67 23.66
CA GLU A 459 0.40 -1.29 23.50
C GLU A 459 1.22 -0.57 22.41
N PHE A 460 0.55 -0.07 21.36
CA PHE A 460 1.18 0.70 20.28
C PHE A 460 1.16 2.22 20.52
N GLY A 461 0.61 2.69 21.64
CA GLY A 461 0.57 4.11 22.03
C GLY A 461 -0.60 4.89 21.44
N LEU A 462 -1.71 4.22 21.12
CA LEU A 462 -2.96 4.83 20.66
C LEU A 462 -4.02 4.73 21.76
N TYR A 463 -4.56 5.88 22.19
CA TYR A 463 -5.43 5.98 23.37
C TYR A 463 -6.81 6.59 23.08
N GLY A 464 -7.00 7.19 21.89
CA GLY A 464 -8.20 7.93 21.53
C GLY A 464 -9.42 7.03 21.31
N SER A 465 -10.62 7.59 21.54
CA SER A 465 -11.89 6.91 21.28
C SER A 465 -12.20 6.76 19.79
N ASP A 466 -11.41 7.39 18.93
CA ASP A 466 -11.43 7.38 17.47
C ASP A 466 -10.30 6.51 16.89
N CYS A 467 -9.54 5.82 17.74
CA CYS A 467 -8.46 4.96 17.28
C CYS A 467 -8.99 3.60 16.82
N HIS A 468 -8.45 3.12 15.71
CA HIS A 468 -8.84 1.85 15.08
C HIS A 468 -7.62 1.00 14.73
N ILE A 469 -7.77 -0.32 14.81
CA ILE A 469 -6.85 -1.26 14.18
C ILE A 469 -7.39 -1.53 12.77
N ILE A 470 -6.57 -1.36 11.74
CA ILE A 470 -6.92 -1.71 10.37
C ILE A 470 -6.08 -2.93 9.99
N ASN A 471 -6.76 -4.03 9.68
CA ASN A 471 -6.12 -5.34 9.55
C ASN A 471 -6.46 -6.04 8.21
N GLY A 472 -5.46 -6.70 7.62
CA GLY A 472 -5.58 -7.49 6.38
C GLY A 472 -5.63 -9.02 6.62
N HIS A 473 -5.12 -9.78 5.64
CA HIS A 473 -4.75 -11.22 5.70
C HIS A 473 -5.86 -12.26 5.81
N THR A 474 -6.91 -12.00 6.59
CA THR A 474 -7.99 -12.96 6.80
C THR A 474 -9.23 -12.57 6.00
N PRO A 475 -9.62 -13.38 4.99
CA PRO A 475 -10.75 -13.03 4.14
C PRO A 475 -12.07 -13.08 4.92
N ILE A 476 -12.85 -11.99 4.83
CA ILE A 476 -14.16 -11.89 5.48
C ILE A 476 -15.22 -12.62 4.66
N ARG A 477 -15.95 -13.53 5.31
CA ARG A 477 -17.02 -14.30 4.67
C ARG A 477 -18.35 -13.56 4.70
N VAL A 478 -18.47 -12.52 3.89
CA VAL A 478 -19.68 -11.69 3.78
C VAL A 478 -20.91 -12.52 3.45
N LYS A 479 -20.76 -13.49 2.54
CA LYS A 479 -21.84 -14.42 2.17
C LYS A 479 -22.37 -15.26 3.35
N ASP A 480 -21.56 -15.44 4.40
CA ASP A 480 -21.90 -16.19 5.61
C ASP A 480 -22.37 -15.24 6.74
N GLY A 481 -22.53 -13.94 6.46
CA GLY A 481 -22.96 -12.91 7.43
C GLY A 481 -21.85 -12.36 8.32
N GLU A 482 -20.57 -12.66 8.03
CA GLU A 482 -19.45 -12.14 8.81
C GLU A 482 -19.28 -10.62 8.63
N SER A 483 -19.18 -9.90 9.75
CA SER A 483 -18.92 -8.46 9.75
C SER A 483 -17.42 -8.14 9.60
N PRO A 484 -17.05 -7.15 8.76
CA PRO A 484 -15.70 -6.59 8.72
C PRO A 484 -15.31 -5.84 10.00
N LEU A 485 -16.29 -5.45 10.81
CA LEU A 485 -16.09 -4.73 12.07
C LEU A 485 -16.04 -5.70 13.24
N LYS A 486 -14.98 -5.61 14.03
CA LYS A 486 -14.68 -6.46 15.19
C LYS A 486 -14.48 -5.58 16.43
N GLY A 487 -14.66 -6.17 17.61
CA GLY A 487 -14.38 -5.47 18.88
C GLY A 487 -15.18 -4.19 19.02
N ASN A 488 -16.48 -4.23 18.71
CA ASN A 488 -17.38 -3.06 18.71
C ASN A 488 -16.90 -1.91 17.78
N GLY A 489 -16.34 -2.27 16.62
CA GLY A 489 -15.85 -1.32 15.62
C GLY A 489 -14.41 -0.84 15.84
N ARG A 490 -13.72 -1.27 16.92
CA ARG A 490 -12.30 -0.92 17.16
C ARG A 490 -11.33 -1.53 16.18
N LEU A 491 -11.71 -2.63 15.53
CA LEU A 491 -10.90 -3.26 14.50
C LEU A 491 -11.72 -3.38 13.21
N ILE A 492 -11.10 -2.97 12.11
CA ILE A 492 -11.66 -2.97 10.76
C ILE A 492 -10.82 -3.92 9.92
N MET A 493 -11.42 -5.04 9.55
CA MET A 493 -10.83 -5.96 8.60
C MET A 493 -11.13 -5.49 7.17
N ILE A 494 -10.11 -5.40 6.32
CA ILE A 494 -10.25 -4.91 4.94
C ILE A 494 -9.85 -5.94 3.87
N ASP A 495 -9.61 -7.19 4.26
CA ASP A 495 -9.43 -8.29 3.32
C ASP A 495 -10.78 -8.82 2.83
N GLY A 496 -11.22 -8.29 1.70
CA GLY A 496 -12.47 -8.69 1.04
C GLY A 496 -12.28 -9.63 -0.14
N GLY A 497 -11.08 -10.17 -0.38
CA GLY A 497 -10.86 -11.08 -1.51
C GLY A 497 -10.65 -10.40 -2.86
N PHE A 498 -9.71 -9.46 -2.91
CA PHE A 498 -9.20 -8.90 -4.17
C PHE A 498 -8.72 -10.00 -5.14
N CYS A 499 -8.11 -11.05 -4.59
CA CYS A 499 -7.79 -12.28 -5.31
C CYS A 499 -9.05 -13.08 -5.70
N LYS A 500 -9.14 -13.49 -6.98
CA LYS A 500 -10.25 -14.31 -7.51
C LYS A 500 -10.51 -15.60 -6.73
N GLN A 501 -9.48 -16.17 -6.11
CA GLN A 501 -9.61 -17.37 -5.29
C GLN A 501 -10.37 -17.10 -3.98
N ASN A 502 -10.19 -15.91 -3.42
CA ASN A 502 -10.89 -15.48 -2.21
C ASN A 502 -12.33 -15.10 -2.51
N GLN A 503 -12.65 -14.56 -3.69
CA GLN A 503 -14.03 -14.17 -4.08
C GLN A 503 -15.06 -15.29 -3.90
N LYS A 504 -14.68 -16.56 -4.15
CA LYS A 504 -15.56 -17.72 -3.90
C LYS A 504 -15.88 -17.94 -2.42
N LYS A 505 -14.96 -17.55 -1.53
CA LYS A 505 -15.09 -17.66 -0.07
C LYS A 505 -15.75 -16.43 0.53
N THR A 506 -15.41 -15.23 0.06
CA THR A 506 -15.87 -13.95 0.63
C THR A 506 -17.26 -13.56 0.12
N GLY A 507 -17.54 -13.80 -1.18
CA GLY A 507 -18.75 -13.33 -1.85
C GLY A 507 -18.65 -11.91 -2.40
N VAL A 508 -17.53 -11.22 -2.20
CA VAL A 508 -17.25 -9.84 -2.64
C VAL A 508 -15.85 -9.76 -3.27
N ALA A 509 -15.56 -8.70 -4.03
CA ALA A 509 -14.30 -8.47 -4.75
C ALA A 509 -13.26 -7.67 -3.97
N GLY A 510 -13.45 -7.47 -2.66
CA GLY A 510 -12.55 -6.67 -1.84
C GLY A 510 -13.29 -5.59 -1.05
N TYR A 511 -12.56 -5.01 -0.11
CA TYR A 511 -12.92 -3.77 0.52
C TYR A 511 -11.94 -2.67 0.17
N THR A 512 -12.41 -1.43 0.21
CA THR A 512 -11.53 -0.27 0.37
C THR A 512 -12.05 0.57 1.50
N LEU A 513 -11.22 0.79 2.50
CA LEU A 513 -11.50 1.77 3.53
C LEU A 513 -11.04 3.14 3.04
N ILE A 514 -11.93 4.11 3.13
CA ILE A 514 -11.68 5.50 2.72
C ILE A 514 -11.78 6.35 3.99
N SER A 515 -10.70 7.05 4.33
CA SER A 515 -10.65 8.02 5.43
C SER A 515 -10.49 9.43 4.86
N ASN A 516 -11.33 10.37 5.26
CA ASN A 516 -11.19 11.78 4.89
C ASN A 516 -11.44 12.67 6.11
N SER A 517 -11.42 13.99 5.93
CA SER A 517 -11.61 14.97 7.02
C SER A 517 -12.94 14.88 7.78
N HIS A 518 -13.92 14.11 7.32
CA HIS A 518 -15.23 13.97 7.98
C HIS A 518 -15.42 12.58 8.61
N GLY A 519 -14.48 11.65 8.42
CA GLY A 519 -14.54 10.31 8.99
C GLY A 519 -14.14 9.21 8.01
N MET A 520 -14.58 7.99 8.31
CA MET A 520 -14.19 6.77 7.61
C MET A 520 -15.39 5.99 7.10
N ARG A 521 -15.26 5.43 5.91
CA ARG A 521 -16.25 4.56 5.29
C ARG A 521 -15.60 3.36 4.65
N LEU A 522 -16.26 2.22 4.74
CA LEU A 522 -15.87 1.00 4.09
C LEU A 522 -16.67 0.86 2.79
N LYS A 523 -15.97 0.73 1.67
CA LYS A 523 -16.58 0.38 0.40
C LYS A 523 -16.40 -1.10 0.12
N THR A 524 -17.50 -1.77 -0.15
CA THR A 524 -17.55 -3.17 -0.56
C THR A 524 -17.62 -3.22 -2.08
N HIS A 525 -16.67 -3.88 -2.73
CA HIS A 525 -16.68 -4.04 -4.18
C HIS A 525 -17.41 -5.32 -4.54
N HIS A 526 -18.39 -5.27 -5.43
CA HIS A 526 -19.09 -6.47 -5.89
C HIS A 526 -18.25 -7.30 -6.86
N VAL A 527 -18.49 -8.61 -6.90
CA VAL A 527 -17.79 -9.52 -7.82
C VAL A 527 -18.17 -9.19 -9.26
N HIS A 528 -17.21 -8.68 -10.03
CA HIS A 528 -17.43 -8.32 -11.42
C HIS A 528 -17.26 -9.53 -12.36
N VAL A 529 -18.29 -9.81 -13.17
CA VAL A 529 -18.23 -10.84 -14.23
C VAL A 529 -17.99 -10.14 -15.56
N GLY A 530 -16.72 -10.11 -16.00
CA GLY A 530 -16.34 -9.57 -17.31
C GLY A 530 -15.18 -8.58 -17.26
N SER A 531 -15.17 -7.64 -18.20
CA SER A 531 -14.11 -6.64 -18.33
C SER A 531 -14.29 -5.49 -17.33
N TYR A 532 -13.24 -5.15 -16.56
CA TYR A 532 -13.20 -3.98 -15.64
C TYR A 532 -13.26 -2.60 -16.35
N ARG A 533 -13.69 -2.57 -17.62
CA ARG A 533 -13.89 -1.35 -18.42
C ARG A 533 -15.25 -0.70 -18.17
N HIS A 534 -16.14 -1.35 -17.44
CA HIS A 534 -17.40 -0.76 -16.99
C HIS A 534 -17.33 -0.51 -15.48
N ASP A 535 -18.12 0.45 -15.01
CA ASP A 535 -18.13 0.82 -13.60
C ASP A 535 -18.58 -0.37 -12.75
N VAL A 536 -17.84 -0.65 -11.68
CA VAL A 536 -18.15 -1.74 -10.76
C VAL A 536 -19.12 -1.22 -9.71
N GLU A 537 -20.16 -1.99 -9.41
CA GLU A 537 -21.08 -1.64 -8.32
C GLU A 537 -20.38 -1.73 -6.97
N TYR A 538 -20.68 -0.79 -6.08
CA TYR A 538 -20.13 -0.75 -4.73
C TYR A 538 -21.22 -0.42 -3.71
N ASP A 539 -21.15 -1.09 -2.56
CA ASP A 539 -21.89 -0.70 -1.37
C ASP A 539 -20.98 0.16 -0.49
N SER A 540 -21.56 1.10 0.26
CA SER A 540 -20.80 1.92 1.20
C SER A 540 -21.43 1.89 2.59
N MET A 541 -20.60 1.60 3.59
CA MET A 541 -20.94 1.62 5.00
C MET A 541 -20.12 2.70 5.71
N ILE A 542 -20.78 3.57 6.47
CA ILE A 542 -20.09 4.52 7.35
C ILE A 542 -19.56 3.75 8.55
N ILE A 543 -18.25 3.88 8.81
CA ILE A 543 -17.59 3.22 9.95
C ILE A 543 -17.42 4.20 11.11
N TYR A 544 -16.95 5.40 10.78
CA TYR A 544 -16.67 6.45 11.74
C TYR A 544 -17.09 7.79 11.14
N THR A 545 -17.74 8.62 11.94
CA THR A 545 -18.01 10.02 11.60
C THR A 545 -17.27 10.88 12.60
N ALA A 546 -16.40 11.75 12.10
CA ALA A 546 -15.62 12.64 12.94
C ALA A 546 -16.56 13.64 13.64
N LYS A 547 -16.35 13.87 14.94
CA LYS A 547 -17.16 14.84 15.70
C LYS A 547 -16.97 16.26 15.18
N ASN A 548 -15.73 16.58 14.80
CA ASN A 548 -15.33 17.81 14.15
C ASN A 548 -14.57 17.44 12.87
N GLN A 549 -14.56 18.35 11.91
CA GLN A 549 -13.73 18.18 10.72
C GLN A 549 -12.25 18.09 11.11
N GLU A 550 -11.56 17.05 10.62
CA GLU A 550 -10.12 16.87 10.82
C GLU A 550 -9.31 17.71 9.83
N TYR A 551 -8.28 18.37 10.35
CA TYR A 551 -7.35 19.21 9.61
C TYR A 551 -5.96 18.56 9.56
N ILE A 552 -5.07 19.10 8.72
CA ILE A 552 -3.70 18.58 8.62
C ILE A 552 -2.99 18.60 9.98
N LYS A 553 -3.23 19.60 10.84
CA LYS A 553 -2.67 19.65 12.21
C LYS A 553 -3.01 18.45 13.09
N ASP A 554 -4.12 17.77 12.80
CA ASP A 554 -4.58 16.60 13.55
C ASP A 554 -3.97 15.29 13.02
N THR A 555 -3.18 15.37 11.93
CA THR A 555 -2.58 14.22 11.26
C THR A 555 -1.10 14.01 11.63
N LYS A 556 -0.54 12.85 11.29
CA LYS A 556 0.90 12.59 11.39
C LYS A 556 1.73 13.65 10.65
N ARG A 557 1.30 14.04 9.45
CA ARG A 557 1.93 15.12 8.66
C ARG A 557 1.86 16.46 9.40
N GLY A 558 0.79 16.72 10.13
CA GLY A 558 0.66 17.90 10.99
C GLY A 558 1.73 17.95 12.06
N LEU A 559 1.98 16.83 12.74
CA LEU A 559 3.03 16.73 13.74
C LEU A 559 4.42 17.02 13.15
N GLU A 560 4.73 16.45 11.98
CA GLU A 560 5.98 16.73 11.25
C GLU A 560 6.13 18.21 10.87
N ILE A 561 5.03 18.84 10.42
CA ILE A 561 5.02 20.28 10.10
C ILE A 561 5.22 21.13 11.36
N ILE A 562 4.60 20.76 12.49
CA ILE A 562 4.74 21.47 13.77
C ILE A 562 6.17 21.37 14.28
N GLU A 563 6.82 20.20 14.17
CA GLU A 563 8.23 20.01 14.53
C GLU A 563 9.14 20.92 13.68
N GLN A 564 8.98 20.90 12.35
CA GLN A 564 9.71 21.79 11.45
C GLN A 564 9.50 23.28 11.79
N MET A 565 8.27 23.67 12.13
CA MET A 565 7.97 25.03 12.56
C MET A 565 8.67 25.41 13.86
N ASN A 566 8.77 24.48 14.82
CA ASN A 566 9.47 24.73 16.07
C ASN A 566 10.97 24.90 15.85
N ASP A 567 11.57 24.11 14.96
CA ASP A 567 12.97 24.27 14.55
C ASP A 567 13.24 25.62 13.89
N LEU A 568 12.33 26.07 13.01
CA LEU A 568 12.40 27.38 12.38
C LEU A 568 12.24 28.53 13.39
N LYS A 569 11.35 28.40 14.38
CA LYS A 569 11.20 29.38 15.47
C LYS A 569 12.48 29.45 16.30
N LYS A 570 13.08 28.31 16.63
CA LYS A 570 14.37 28.24 17.34
C LYS A 570 15.49 28.90 16.53
N LEU A 571 15.58 28.64 15.23
CA LEU A 571 16.55 29.31 14.35
C LEU A 571 16.35 30.84 14.35
N LEU A 572 15.10 31.32 14.32
CA LEU A 572 14.79 32.75 14.35
C LEU A 572 15.24 33.41 15.66
N GLU A 573 15.05 32.74 16.80
CA GLU A 573 15.50 33.22 18.10
C GLU A 573 17.03 33.33 18.17
N LEU A 574 17.75 32.27 17.74
CA LEU A 574 19.22 32.25 17.71
C LEU A 574 19.79 33.37 16.84
N LYS A 575 19.17 33.65 15.68
CA LYS A 575 19.58 34.76 14.80
C LYS A 575 19.39 36.11 15.46
N ARG A 576 18.25 36.35 16.10
CA ARG A 576 17.96 37.61 16.80
C ARG A 576 18.89 37.85 17.97
N GLN A 577 19.43 36.79 18.57
CA GLN A 577 20.41 36.84 19.66
C GLN A 577 21.88 36.88 19.16
N ASN A 578 22.11 36.82 17.84
CA ASN A 578 23.44 36.71 17.20
C ASN A 578 24.24 35.45 17.65
N GLU A 579 23.55 34.34 17.89
CA GLU A 579 24.15 33.08 18.37
C GLU A 579 24.46 32.08 17.23
N ILE A 580 24.09 32.40 15.98
CA ILE A 580 24.30 31.56 14.77
C ILE A 580 24.71 32.37 13.54
#